data_AF-C9SN20-F1
#
_entry.id   AF-C9SN20-F1
#
_cell.length_a   1.000
_cell.length_b   1.000
_cell.length_c   1.000
_cell.angle_alpha   90.00
_cell.angle_beta   90.00
_cell.angle_gamma   90.00
#
_symmetry.space_group_name_H-M   'P 1'
#
loop_
_entity.id
_entity.type
_entity.pdbx_description
1 polymer ?
#
loop_
_entity_poly.entity_id
_entity_poly.type
_entity_poly.pdbx_seq_one_letter_code
_entity_poly.pdbx_strand_id
1 'polypeptide(L)'
;MNGASVVPDNPLRSMSSQDGSGLSPLEAAKHAQALYDDGALLFTRESLEHCADQLDAFCAGQHVNFISTGLDGVAVTSAALMSWPRPCSGSKDTKYVPRRPKLRYNPIQSLTIWRNKNDFRTRNDFLTVEVSFPMEEVHVTSNTSVYNPPTYTDHELQQVLQDARTWETSRYFQRIRKILTMKAVPSTLTKIVAFGFGSLTFKGGLNETPIHQHTLMLLLRDIVFPTNELACIAQDPDYTDADRLALASAGIGVVEDPRAFLEVDEQSIVLSFSPNAPVKQIVTEISRPRIIIWMYGSINFNYPSTDPESPRVDKMIRDEYERVCISGDKHFGPLEILIRRPTTP
;
A
#
# COMPACT_ATOMS: atom_id res chain seq x y z
N MET A 1 -37.50 -23.52 -36.88
CA MET A 1 -36.22 -24.15 -36.46
C MET A 1 -35.47 -23.09 -35.66
N ASN A 2 -35.63 -23.14 -34.33
CA ASN A 2 -35.01 -22.19 -33.41
C ASN A 2 -33.68 -22.76 -32.94
N GLY A 3 -32.57 -22.12 -33.32
CA GLY A 3 -31.25 -22.38 -32.76
C GLY A 3 -31.05 -21.50 -31.53
N ALA A 4 -31.33 -22.04 -30.34
CA ALA A 4 -30.97 -21.41 -29.08
C ALA A 4 -29.44 -21.50 -28.90
N SER A 5 -28.77 -20.34 -28.91
CA SER A 5 -27.39 -20.22 -28.45
C SER A 5 -27.38 -20.36 -26.94
N VAL A 6 -26.86 -21.49 -26.47
CA VAL A 6 -26.62 -21.78 -25.05
C VAL A 6 -25.47 -20.88 -24.60
N VAL A 7 -25.81 -19.83 -23.84
CA VAL A 7 -24.83 -19.09 -23.04
C VAL A 7 -24.30 -20.08 -21.99
N PRO A 8 -22.98 -20.27 -21.82
CA PRO A 8 -22.47 -21.14 -20.78
C PRO A 8 -22.91 -20.59 -19.42
N ASP A 9 -23.56 -21.44 -18.63
CA ASP A 9 -23.89 -21.15 -17.23
C ASP A 9 -22.63 -20.66 -16.50
N ASN A 10 -22.73 -19.47 -15.92
CA ASN A 10 -21.68 -18.88 -15.10
C ASN A 10 -21.51 -19.72 -13.83
N PRO A 11 -20.39 -20.44 -13.62
CA PRO A 11 -20.25 -21.42 -12.55
C PRO A 11 -20.11 -20.78 -11.15
N LEU A 12 -20.11 -19.45 -11.05
CA LEU A 12 -19.86 -18.73 -9.78
C LEU A 12 -21.13 -18.42 -8.97
N ARG A 13 -22.32 -18.89 -9.38
CA ARG A 13 -23.58 -18.58 -8.69
C ARG A 13 -23.87 -19.44 -7.44
N SER A 14 -23.03 -20.41 -7.09
CA SER A 14 -23.35 -21.39 -6.02
C SER A 14 -22.33 -21.53 -4.89
N MET A 15 -21.33 -20.66 -4.77
CA MET A 15 -20.48 -20.64 -3.57
C MET A 15 -20.91 -19.50 -2.64
N SER A 16 -22.11 -19.63 -2.07
CA SER A 16 -22.39 -18.96 -0.80
C SER A 16 -21.40 -19.52 0.22
N SER A 17 -20.55 -18.67 0.80
CA SER A 17 -19.79 -18.98 2.00
C SER A 17 -20.76 -19.20 3.16
N GLN A 18 -21.40 -20.37 3.18
CA GLN A 18 -22.06 -20.89 4.37
C GLN A 18 -20.96 -21.27 5.34
N ASP A 19 -20.56 -20.30 6.15
CA ASP A 19 -19.88 -20.47 7.43
C ASP A 19 -19.51 -19.07 7.93
N GLY A 20 -20.47 -18.35 8.51
CA GLY A 20 -20.17 -17.14 9.30
C GLY A 20 -19.51 -17.55 10.62
N SER A 21 -18.82 -16.62 11.29
CA SER A 21 -18.26 -16.82 12.64
C SER A 21 -19.34 -17.10 13.71
N GLY A 22 -20.63 -16.96 13.37
CA GLY A 22 -21.75 -17.06 14.31
C GLY A 22 -21.89 -15.84 15.24
N LEU A 23 -20.89 -14.97 15.27
CA LEU A 23 -20.85 -13.76 16.09
C LEU A 23 -21.65 -12.62 15.45
N SER A 24 -22.28 -11.79 16.27
CA SER A 24 -22.76 -10.48 15.83
C SER A 24 -21.58 -9.58 15.45
N PRO A 25 -21.76 -8.56 14.60
CA PRO A 25 -20.70 -7.62 14.25
C PRO A 25 -20.00 -6.96 15.45
N LEU A 26 -20.74 -6.70 16.53
CA LEU A 26 -20.19 -6.13 17.77
C LEU A 26 -19.35 -7.16 18.55
N GLU A 27 -19.79 -8.42 18.60
CA GLU A 27 -19.02 -9.50 19.24
C GLU A 27 -17.75 -9.80 18.46
N ALA A 28 -17.82 -9.83 17.13
CA ALA A 28 -16.65 -10.00 16.27
C ALA A 28 -15.63 -8.85 16.47
N ALA A 29 -16.09 -7.60 16.51
CA ALA A 29 -15.23 -6.45 16.79
C ALA A 29 -14.56 -6.53 18.17
N LYS A 30 -15.31 -6.92 19.21
CA LYS A 30 -14.76 -7.13 20.57
C LYS A 30 -13.76 -8.28 20.61
N HIS A 31 -14.03 -9.36 19.88
CA HIS A 31 -13.13 -10.50 19.80
C HIS A 31 -11.83 -10.15 19.08
N ALA A 32 -11.91 -9.43 17.95
CA ALA A 32 -10.73 -8.94 17.24
C ALA A 32 -9.88 -8.02 18.12
N GLN A 33 -10.51 -7.13 18.91
CA GLN A 33 -9.81 -6.31 19.89
C GLN A 33 -9.12 -7.16 20.96
N ALA A 34 -9.79 -8.16 21.51
CA ALA A 34 -9.20 -9.04 22.53
C ALA A 34 -7.98 -9.82 21.99
N LEU A 35 -8.08 -10.40 20.79
CA LEU A 35 -6.95 -11.06 20.14
C LEU A 35 -5.77 -10.11 19.93
N TYR A 36 -6.05 -8.87 19.51
CA TYR A 36 -5.04 -7.83 19.37
C TYR A 36 -4.41 -7.43 20.71
N ASP A 37 -5.20 -7.29 21.77
CA ASP A 37 -4.69 -6.94 23.09
C ASP A 37 -3.84 -8.08 23.69
N ASP A 38 -4.17 -9.32 23.39
CA ASP A 38 -3.45 -10.54 23.79
C ASP A 38 -2.15 -10.78 22.98
N GLY A 39 -1.86 -9.94 21.99
CA GLY A 39 -0.59 -9.97 21.24
C GLY A 39 -0.66 -10.65 19.87
N ALA A 40 -1.84 -11.04 19.37
CA ALA A 40 -1.96 -11.58 18.01
C ALA A 40 -1.48 -10.56 16.96
N LEU A 41 -0.62 -10.97 16.05
CA LEU A 41 -0.12 -10.10 14.96
C LEU A 41 -1.20 -9.96 13.88
N LEU A 42 -1.43 -8.74 13.41
CA LEU A 42 -2.32 -8.48 12.28
C LEU A 42 -1.65 -8.87 10.96
N PHE A 43 -0.36 -8.56 10.84
CA PHE A 43 0.43 -8.78 9.64
C PHE A 43 1.72 -9.52 10.02
N THR A 44 1.98 -10.63 9.33
CA THR A 44 3.24 -11.37 9.45
C THR A 44 3.93 -11.41 8.10
N ARG A 45 5.26 -11.50 8.10
CA ARG A 45 6.05 -11.68 6.88
C ARG A 45 5.58 -12.91 6.10
N GLU A 46 5.34 -14.03 6.80
CA GLU A 46 4.84 -15.28 6.24
C GLU A 46 3.47 -15.10 5.55
N SER A 47 2.54 -14.35 6.17
CA SER A 47 1.24 -14.08 5.56
C SER A 47 1.36 -13.24 4.27
N LEU A 48 2.26 -12.24 4.26
CA LEU A 48 2.49 -11.38 3.09
C LEU A 48 3.19 -12.16 1.97
N GLU A 49 4.16 -13.01 2.30
CA GLU A 49 4.81 -13.94 1.36
C GLU A 49 3.76 -14.87 0.73
N HIS A 50 2.91 -15.48 1.55
CA HIS A 50 1.84 -16.35 1.08
C HIS A 50 0.86 -15.63 0.15
N CYS A 51 0.48 -14.38 0.45
CA CYS A 51 -0.35 -13.58 -0.44
C CYS A 51 0.38 -13.25 -1.76
N ALA A 52 1.66 -12.89 -1.69
CA ALA A 52 2.46 -12.56 -2.87
C ALA A 52 2.60 -13.75 -3.82
N ASP A 53 2.87 -14.94 -3.29
CA ASP A 53 3.04 -16.15 -4.08
C ASP A 53 1.72 -16.57 -4.77
N GLN A 54 0.59 -16.38 -4.11
CA GLN A 54 -0.74 -16.59 -4.70
C GLN A 54 -1.03 -15.60 -5.84
N LEU A 55 -0.65 -14.33 -5.68
CA LEU A 55 -0.80 -13.32 -6.74
C LEU A 55 0.11 -13.60 -7.93
N ASP A 56 1.34 -14.02 -7.70
CA ASP A 56 2.29 -14.37 -8.75
C ASP A 56 1.84 -15.61 -9.52
N ALA A 57 1.38 -16.65 -8.82
CA ALA A 57 0.78 -17.83 -9.43
C ALA A 57 -0.42 -17.46 -10.32
N PHE A 58 -1.31 -16.60 -9.83
CA PHE A 58 -2.44 -16.11 -10.60
C PHE A 58 -2.00 -15.31 -11.84
N CYS A 59 -1.03 -14.40 -11.68
CA CYS A 59 -0.48 -13.62 -12.79
C CYS A 59 0.25 -14.49 -13.82
N ALA A 60 0.79 -15.63 -13.41
CA ALA A 60 1.37 -16.65 -14.29
C ALA A 60 0.30 -17.51 -15.00
N GLY A 61 -0.99 -17.24 -14.81
CA GLY A 61 -2.11 -17.94 -15.45
C GLY A 61 -2.52 -19.22 -14.74
N GLN A 62 -2.06 -19.47 -13.52
CA GLN A 62 -2.47 -20.63 -12.73
C GLN A 62 -3.86 -20.40 -12.12
N HIS A 63 -4.62 -21.49 -11.96
CA HIS A 63 -5.88 -21.44 -11.23
C HIS A 63 -5.59 -21.39 -9.72
N VAL A 64 -5.80 -20.24 -9.11
CA VAL A 64 -5.53 -20.00 -7.69
C VAL A 64 -6.84 -19.80 -6.92
N ASN A 65 -7.01 -20.58 -5.85
CA ASN A 65 -8.00 -20.28 -4.82
C ASN A 65 -7.32 -19.44 -3.76
N PHE A 66 -7.64 -18.15 -3.68
CA PHE A 66 -6.98 -17.25 -2.73
C PHE A 66 -7.37 -17.63 -1.29
N ILE A 67 -6.37 -17.88 -0.46
CA ILE A 67 -6.50 -18.24 0.95
C ILE A 67 -5.80 -17.16 1.76
N SER A 68 -6.54 -16.62 2.74
CA SER A 68 -6.03 -15.67 3.72
C SER A 68 -6.34 -16.19 5.12
N THR A 69 -5.42 -16.01 6.05
CA THR A 69 -5.63 -16.38 7.46
C THR A 69 -6.14 -15.17 8.22
N GLY A 70 -7.27 -15.33 8.93
CA GLY A 70 -7.80 -14.30 9.81
C GLY A 70 -6.95 -14.10 11.06
N LEU A 71 -7.18 -13.00 11.77
CA LEU A 71 -6.57 -12.69 13.07
C LEU A 71 -6.86 -13.78 14.12
N ASP A 72 -7.95 -14.52 13.95
CA ASP A 72 -8.36 -15.68 14.75
C ASP A 72 -7.62 -16.98 14.38
N GLY A 73 -6.69 -16.93 13.43
CA GLY A 73 -5.95 -18.08 12.92
C GLY A 73 -6.73 -18.96 11.94
N VAL A 74 -7.95 -18.57 11.58
CA VAL A 74 -8.80 -19.37 10.68
C VAL A 74 -8.49 -19.02 9.23
N ALA A 75 -8.18 -20.04 8.43
CA ALA A 75 -8.01 -19.88 6.99
C ALA A 75 -9.38 -19.66 6.31
N VAL A 76 -9.47 -18.62 5.49
CA VAL A 76 -10.65 -18.29 4.69
C VAL A 76 -10.25 -18.32 3.22
N THR A 77 -10.93 -19.17 2.46
CA THR A 77 -10.84 -19.13 1.00
C THR A 77 -11.72 -17.98 0.50
N SER A 78 -11.09 -16.98 -0.11
CA SER A 78 -11.79 -15.92 -0.82
C SER A 78 -12.42 -16.53 -2.08
N ALA A 79 -13.71 -16.87 -2.01
CA ALA A 79 -14.51 -16.93 -3.22
C ALA A 79 -14.45 -15.53 -3.82
N ALA A 80 -13.74 -15.37 -4.95
CA ALA A 80 -13.37 -14.09 -5.53
C ALA A 80 -14.43 -13.03 -5.22
N LEU A 81 -14.15 -12.16 -4.25
CA LEU A 81 -14.95 -10.98 -3.99
C LEU A 81 -14.68 -10.09 -5.20
N MET A 82 -15.38 -10.37 -6.30
CA MET A 82 -15.54 -9.43 -7.38
C MET A 82 -16.01 -8.16 -6.69
N SER A 83 -15.14 -7.15 -6.64
CA SER A 83 -15.53 -5.87 -6.07
C SER A 83 -16.70 -5.42 -6.93
N TRP A 84 -17.88 -5.41 -6.32
CA TRP A 84 -19.13 -5.11 -7.00
C TRP A 84 -18.98 -3.80 -7.78
N PRO A 85 -19.17 -3.78 -9.10
CA PRO A 85 -20.12 -2.82 -9.61
C PRO A 85 -21.49 -3.43 -9.28
N ARG A 86 -22.27 -2.80 -8.39
CA ARG A 86 -23.70 -2.73 -8.71
C ARG A 86 -23.74 -2.27 -10.17
N PRO A 87 -24.57 -2.84 -11.06
CA PRO A 87 -24.76 -2.28 -12.39
C PRO A 87 -25.37 -0.88 -12.23
N CYS A 88 -24.55 0.09 -11.89
CA CYS A 88 -24.83 1.51 -11.92
C CYS A 88 -24.74 1.85 -13.40
N SER A 89 -25.85 1.69 -14.10
CA SER A 89 -26.15 2.27 -15.41
C SER A 89 -24.91 2.52 -16.28
N GLY A 90 -24.21 1.46 -16.70
CA GLY A 90 -23.27 1.59 -17.80
C GLY A 90 -24.04 2.17 -19.00
N SER A 91 -23.48 3.20 -19.63
CA SER A 91 -23.98 3.62 -20.94
C SER A 91 -23.97 2.42 -21.90
N LYS A 92 -24.74 2.44 -22.99
CA LYS A 92 -24.71 1.34 -23.99
C LYS A 92 -23.31 1.07 -24.56
N ASP A 93 -22.37 2.00 -24.37
CA ASP A 93 -21.05 2.00 -24.99
C ASP A 93 -19.91 1.60 -24.04
N THR A 94 -20.20 1.30 -22.76
CA THR A 94 -19.19 0.93 -21.77
C THR A 94 -19.51 -0.39 -21.05
N LYS A 95 -18.46 -1.11 -20.65
CA LYS A 95 -18.55 -2.35 -19.86
C LYS A 95 -17.48 -2.35 -18.77
N TYR A 96 -17.70 -3.13 -17.72
CA TYR A 96 -16.71 -3.33 -16.67
C TYR A 96 -15.91 -4.61 -16.91
N VAL A 97 -14.58 -4.53 -16.87
CA VAL A 97 -13.67 -5.67 -16.96
C VAL A 97 -12.84 -5.79 -15.67
N PRO A 98 -12.58 -7.01 -15.18
CA PRO A 98 -11.72 -7.18 -14.01
C PRO A 98 -10.28 -6.78 -14.36
N ARG A 99 -9.65 -6.02 -13.47
CA ARG A 99 -8.23 -5.71 -13.48
C ARG A 99 -7.45 -6.75 -12.69
N ARG A 100 -6.12 -6.60 -12.65
CA ARG A 100 -5.24 -7.42 -11.80
C ARG A 100 -5.74 -7.38 -10.35
N PRO A 101 -5.73 -8.53 -9.64
CA PRO A 101 -6.11 -8.56 -8.24
C PRO A 101 -5.22 -7.63 -7.41
N LYS A 102 -5.80 -7.01 -6.39
CA LYS A 102 -5.12 -6.15 -5.43
C LYS A 102 -5.38 -6.63 -4.02
N LEU A 103 -4.40 -6.46 -3.14
CA LEU A 103 -4.61 -6.70 -1.71
C LEU A 103 -5.32 -5.52 -1.08
N ARG A 104 -6.24 -5.84 -0.19
CA ARG A 104 -6.85 -4.91 0.75
C ARG A 104 -6.38 -5.29 2.14
N TYR A 105 -5.86 -4.30 2.85
CA TYR A 105 -5.35 -4.47 4.19
C TYR A 105 -6.33 -3.86 5.20
N ASN A 106 -6.71 -4.64 6.19
CA ASN A 106 -7.62 -4.22 7.24
C ASN A 106 -6.83 -3.91 8.51
N PRO A 107 -6.57 -2.62 8.83
CA PRO A 107 -5.96 -2.27 10.11
C PRO A 107 -6.86 -2.62 11.29
N ILE A 108 -6.32 -2.62 12.52
CA ILE A 108 -7.11 -2.91 13.73
C ILE A 108 -8.36 -2.02 13.85
N GLN A 109 -8.27 -0.77 13.43
CA GLN A 109 -9.39 0.17 13.42
C GLN A 109 -10.52 -0.30 12.49
N SER A 110 -10.21 -0.90 11.33
CA SER A 110 -11.22 -1.46 10.44
C SER A 110 -11.87 -2.72 11.02
N LEU A 111 -11.10 -3.56 11.70
CA LEU A 111 -11.60 -4.79 12.32
C LEU A 111 -12.51 -4.52 13.54
N THR A 112 -12.31 -3.37 14.21
CA THR A 112 -12.99 -3.01 15.46
C THR A 112 -14.12 -1.98 15.29
N ILE A 113 -14.21 -1.28 14.14
CA ILE A 113 -15.31 -0.35 13.87
C ILE A 113 -16.55 -1.10 13.39
N TRP A 114 -17.61 -1.03 14.21
CA TRP A 114 -18.93 -1.61 13.92
C TRP A 114 -19.66 -0.96 12.72
N ARG A 115 -19.39 0.32 12.41
CA ARG A 115 -20.26 1.19 11.58
C ARG A 115 -20.39 0.83 10.09
N ASN A 116 -19.58 -0.07 9.54
CA ASN A 116 -19.62 -0.42 8.11
C ASN A 116 -20.03 -1.87 7.81
N LYS A 117 -20.42 -2.67 8.82
CA LYS A 117 -20.77 -4.09 8.63
C LYS A 117 -22.25 -4.30 8.29
N ASN A 118 -22.84 -3.40 7.50
CA ASN A 118 -24.28 -3.44 7.19
C ASN A 118 -24.68 -4.50 6.16
N ASP A 119 -23.75 -5.19 5.49
CA ASP A 119 -24.16 -6.09 4.40
C ASP A 119 -23.68 -7.55 4.45
N PHE A 120 -22.69 -7.98 5.25
CA PHE A 120 -22.25 -9.39 5.16
C PHE A 120 -21.80 -9.97 6.50
N ARG A 121 -22.57 -10.94 7.01
CA ARG A 121 -22.14 -11.87 8.08
C ARG A 121 -21.21 -12.93 7.48
N THR A 122 -19.96 -12.58 7.23
CA THR A 122 -18.98 -13.55 6.69
C THR A 122 -17.79 -13.70 7.63
N ARG A 123 -17.12 -14.86 7.56
CA ARG A 123 -15.79 -15.11 8.21
C ARG A 123 -14.72 -14.07 7.85
N ASN A 124 -15.00 -13.14 6.94
CA ASN A 124 -14.10 -12.05 6.56
C ASN A 124 -13.92 -11.01 7.68
N ASP A 125 -14.75 -11.05 8.73
CA ASP A 125 -14.68 -10.11 9.86
C ASP A 125 -13.32 -10.08 10.59
N PHE A 126 -12.50 -11.12 10.43
CA PHE A 126 -11.16 -11.24 11.02
C PHE A 126 -10.04 -11.17 9.98
N LEU A 127 -10.33 -11.06 8.68
CA LEU A 127 -9.30 -11.03 7.65
C LEU A 127 -8.50 -9.74 7.71
N THR A 128 -7.20 -9.86 7.95
CA THR A 128 -6.27 -8.72 7.95
C THR A 128 -5.79 -8.37 6.55
N VAL A 129 -5.75 -9.36 5.65
CA VAL A 129 -5.46 -9.22 4.22
C VAL A 129 -6.53 -9.92 3.39
N GLU A 130 -7.15 -9.18 2.48
CA GLU A 130 -8.16 -9.67 1.54
C GLU A 130 -7.70 -9.48 0.10
N VAL A 131 -8.08 -10.40 -0.78
CA VAL A 131 -7.85 -10.25 -2.23
C VAL A 131 -9.10 -9.65 -2.86
N SER A 132 -8.92 -8.55 -3.59
CA SER A 132 -9.98 -7.84 -4.30
C SER A 132 -9.70 -7.82 -5.80
N PHE A 133 -10.75 -7.91 -6.61
CA PHE A 133 -10.66 -7.81 -8.07
C PHE A 133 -11.27 -6.49 -8.53
N PRO A 134 -10.49 -5.38 -8.54
CA PRO A 134 -11.00 -4.09 -8.99
C PRO A 134 -11.52 -4.20 -10.42
N MET A 135 -12.63 -3.52 -10.69
CA MET A 135 -13.22 -3.47 -12.01
C MET A 135 -12.85 -2.14 -12.67
N GLU A 136 -12.49 -2.17 -13.94
CA GLU A 136 -12.31 -0.98 -14.76
C GLU A 136 -13.44 -0.86 -15.77
N GLU A 137 -13.94 0.37 -15.95
CA GLU A 137 -14.83 0.70 -17.05
C GLU A 137 -14.03 0.92 -18.36
N VAL A 138 -14.37 0.13 -19.38
CA VAL A 138 -13.78 0.19 -20.72
C VAL A 138 -14.86 0.42 -21.77
N HIS A 139 -14.49 1.02 -22.89
CA HIS A 139 -15.35 1.11 -24.06
C HIS A 139 -15.65 -0.29 -24.63
N VAL A 140 -16.91 -0.56 -24.97
CA VAL A 140 -17.34 -1.88 -25.49
C VAL A 140 -16.65 -2.22 -26.81
N THR A 141 -16.46 -1.23 -27.68
CA THR A 141 -15.95 -1.41 -29.05
C THR A 141 -14.43 -1.60 -29.09
N SER A 142 -13.67 -0.82 -28.33
CA SER A 142 -12.19 -0.84 -28.35
C SER A 142 -11.57 -1.60 -27.19
N ASN A 143 -12.36 -1.92 -26.15
CA ASN A 143 -11.86 -2.47 -24.88
C ASN A 143 -10.76 -1.59 -24.23
N THR A 144 -10.74 -0.30 -24.56
CA THR A 144 -9.83 0.69 -23.96
C THR A 144 -10.49 1.32 -22.75
N SER A 145 -9.68 1.67 -21.75
CA SER A 145 -10.11 2.43 -20.57
C SER A 145 -10.90 3.66 -20.98
N VAL A 146 -12.01 3.94 -20.28
CA VAL A 146 -12.72 5.23 -20.39
C VAL A 146 -11.89 6.36 -19.78
N TYR A 147 -11.00 6.02 -18.85
CA TYR A 147 -9.98 6.92 -18.35
C TYR A 147 -8.77 6.94 -19.30
N ASN A 148 -8.63 8.02 -20.07
CA ASN A 148 -7.45 8.31 -20.89
C ASN A 148 -6.61 9.40 -20.21
N PRO A 149 -5.60 9.05 -19.39
CA PRO A 149 -4.61 10.02 -18.95
C PRO A 149 -3.77 10.50 -20.15
N PRO A 150 -3.10 11.67 -20.05
CA PRO A 150 -2.13 12.07 -21.06
C PRO A 150 -1.02 11.05 -21.14
N THR A 151 -0.54 10.86 -22.36
CA THR A 151 0.62 10.05 -22.63
C THR A 151 1.86 10.90 -22.41
N TYR A 152 2.42 10.87 -21.21
CA TYR A 152 3.81 11.26 -21.00
C TYR A 152 4.71 10.09 -21.35
N THR A 153 5.80 10.37 -22.06
CA THR A 153 6.86 9.40 -22.30
C THR A 153 7.69 9.21 -21.02
N ASP A 154 8.35 8.05 -20.91
CA ASP A 154 9.30 7.79 -19.84
C ASP A 154 10.44 8.83 -19.84
N HIS A 155 10.88 9.28 -21.01
CA HIS A 155 11.91 10.33 -21.14
C HIS A 155 11.45 11.70 -20.59
N GLU A 156 10.20 12.11 -20.85
CA GLU A 156 9.65 13.35 -20.28
C GLU A 156 9.57 13.26 -18.75
N LEU A 157 9.11 12.14 -18.21
CA LEU A 157 9.04 11.92 -16.77
C LEU A 157 10.43 11.86 -16.12
N GLN A 158 11.43 11.28 -16.78
CA GLN A 158 12.82 11.31 -16.33
C GLN A 158 13.35 12.74 -16.24
N GLN A 159 13.10 13.57 -17.25
CA GLN A 159 13.50 14.97 -17.24
C GLN A 159 12.83 15.73 -16.09
N VAL A 160 11.54 15.50 -15.86
CA VAL A 160 10.79 16.10 -14.76
C VAL A 160 11.37 15.72 -13.40
N LEU A 161 11.70 14.44 -13.18
CA LEU A 161 12.36 13.99 -11.96
C LEU A 161 13.73 14.65 -11.76
N GLN A 162 14.50 14.82 -12.85
CA GLN A 162 15.80 15.47 -12.82
C GLN A 162 15.68 16.97 -12.50
N ASP A 163 14.71 17.66 -13.08
CA ASP A 163 14.47 19.09 -12.83
C ASP A 163 14.01 19.33 -11.38
N ALA A 164 13.18 18.43 -10.84
CA ALA A 164 12.73 18.48 -9.46
C ALA A 164 13.86 18.38 -8.44
N ARG A 165 15.04 17.84 -8.82
CA ARG A 165 16.23 17.79 -7.94
C ARG A 165 16.74 19.16 -7.51
N THR A 166 16.35 20.24 -8.20
CA THR A 166 16.58 21.62 -7.74
C THR A 166 16.02 21.87 -6.34
N TRP A 167 15.01 21.09 -5.91
CA TRP A 167 14.48 21.08 -4.55
C TRP A 167 15.52 20.73 -3.47
N GLU A 168 16.67 20.13 -3.81
CA GLU A 168 17.80 19.95 -2.89
C GLU A 168 18.22 21.28 -2.24
N THR A 169 18.10 22.39 -2.96
CA THR A 169 18.46 23.72 -2.44
C THR A 169 17.42 24.32 -1.48
N SER A 170 16.26 23.67 -1.33
CA SER A 170 15.17 24.17 -0.49
C SER A 170 15.56 24.15 0.99
N ARG A 171 15.06 25.15 1.74
CA ARG A 171 15.25 25.18 3.21
C ARG A 171 14.69 23.93 3.89
N TYR A 172 13.65 23.33 3.31
CA TYR A 172 13.02 22.14 3.84
C TYR A 172 13.93 20.92 3.71
N PHE A 173 14.46 20.66 2.51
CA PHE A 173 15.41 19.57 2.32
C PHE A 173 16.70 19.76 3.11
N GLN A 174 17.23 20.98 3.18
CA GLN A 174 18.43 21.28 3.99
C GLN A 174 18.22 20.96 5.47
N ARG A 175 16.99 21.13 6.00
CA ARG A 175 16.64 20.71 7.36
C ARG A 175 16.64 19.19 7.51
N ILE A 176 16.06 18.46 6.56
CA ILE A 176 16.09 16.98 6.54
C ILE A 176 17.54 16.49 6.52
N ARG A 177 18.35 17.01 5.58
CA ARG A 177 19.77 16.70 5.45
C ARG A 177 20.51 16.92 6.76
N LYS A 178 20.34 18.09 7.39
CA LYS A 178 20.98 18.41 8.67
C LYS A 178 20.60 17.40 9.77
N ILE A 179 19.32 17.05 9.89
CA ILE A 179 18.84 16.07 10.89
C ILE A 179 19.52 14.72 10.69
N LEU A 180 19.53 14.21 9.46
CA LEU A 180 20.11 12.92 9.13
C LEU A 180 21.64 12.92 9.33
N THR A 181 22.35 13.95 8.85
CA THR A 181 23.81 14.03 9.04
C THR A 181 24.20 14.15 10.51
N MET A 182 23.46 14.93 11.32
CA MET A 182 23.75 15.10 12.76
C MET A 182 23.54 13.83 13.57
N LYS A 183 22.64 12.94 13.14
CA LYS A 183 22.27 11.73 13.88
C LYS A 183 23.13 10.52 13.54
N ALA A 184 24.25 10.73 12.84
CA ALA A 184 25.21 9.70 12.44
C ALA A 184 24.51 8.48 11.85
N VAL A 185 23.84 8.70 10.71
CA VAL A 185 23.17 7.64 9.96
C VAL A 185 24.10 6.42 9.84
N PRO A 186 23.70 5.24 10.33
CA PRO A 186 24.59 4.09 10.37
C PRO A 186 25.05 3.69 8.97
N SER A 187 26.32 3.31 8.84
CA SER A 187 26.87 2.72 7.61
C SER A 187 26.25 1.37 7.24
N THR A 188 25.41 0.80 8.13
CA THR A 188 24.77 -0.50 7.95
C THR A 188 23.46 -0.45 7.17
N LEU A 189 23.02 0.72 6.72
CA LEU A 189 21.79 0.83 5.94
C LEU A 189 22.00 0.24 4.53
N THR A 190 21.00 -0.47 4.01
CA THR A 190 21.12 -1.26 2.76
C THR A 190 20.04 -0.98 1.71
N LYS A 191 18.96 -0.30 2.09
CA LYS A 191 17.82 -0.01 1.19
C LYS A 191 16.98 1.18 1.65
N ILE A 192 16.34 1.84 0.69
CA ILE A 192 15.21 2.74 0.91
C ILE A 192 13.98 2.07 0.30
N VAL A 193 12.93 1.87 1.10
CA VAL A 193 11.67 1.28 0.65
C VAL A 193 10.55 2.32 0.78
N ALA A 194 9.90 2.63 -0.32
CA ALA A 194 8.90 3.69 -0.43
C ALA A 194 7.49 3.12 -0.72
N PHE A 195 6.49 3.65 -0.01
CA PHE A 195 5.09 3.27 -0.17
C PHE A 195 4.20 4.49 -0.39
N GLY A 196 3.24 4.36 -1.31
CA GLY A 196 2.14 5.32 -1.44
C GLY A 196 2.49 6.62 -2.17
N PHE A 197 3.56 6.66 -2.96
CA PHE A 197 3.99 7.91 -3.60
C PHE A 197 3.05 8.35 -4.74
N GLY A 198 2.21 7.46 -5.27
CA GLY A 198 1.34 7.71 -6.42
C GLY A 198 2.08 7.86 -7.76
N SER A 199 1.31 7.94 -8.85
CA SER A 199 1.83 8.21 -10.20
C SER A 199 2.46 9.60 -10.31
N LEU A 200 3.49 9.75 -11.16
CA LEU A 200 4.07 11.05 -11.51
C LEU A 200 3.10 11.92 -12.32
N THR A 201 1.97 11.35 -12.75
CA THR A 201 0.92 12.00 -13.53
C THR A 201 -0.43 11.88 -12.83
N PHE A 202 -1.31 12.87 -13.02
CA PHE A 202 -2.68 12.83 -12.53
C PHE A 202 -3.59 13.74 -13.34
N LYS A 203 -4.80 13.25 -13.65
CA LYS A 203 -5.90 14.04 -14.28
C LYS A 203 -5.49 14.98 -15.41
N GLY A 204 -4.62 14.55 -16.33
CA GLY A 204 -4.28 15.39 -17.47
C GLY A 204 -2.92 16.08 -17.41
N GLY A 205 -2.14 15.91 -16.33
CA GLY A 205 -0.84 16.58 -16.20
C GLY A 205 0.12 15.92 -15.21
N LEU A 206 1.24 16.61 -14.96
CA LEU A 206 2.22 16.23 -13.94
C LEU A 206 1.62 16.36 -12.54
N ASN A 207 1.99 15.42 -11.66
CA ASN A 207 1.58 15.43 -10.26
C ASN A 207 2.77 15.87 -9.39
N GLU A 208 2.80 17.15 -9.04
CA GLU A 208 3.95 17.76 -8.31
C GLU A 208 4.28 17.01 -7.01
N THR A 209 3.27 16.53 -6.29
CA THR A 209 3.45 15.91 -4.97
C THR A 209 4.22 14.57 -5.07
N PRO A 210 3.75 13.58 -5.83
CA PRO A 210 4.52 12.37 -6.14
C PRO A 210 5.92 12.67 -6.68
N ILE A 211 6.06 13.63 -7.59
CA ILE A 211 7.37 14.00 -8.16
C ILE A 211 8.34 14.37 -7.04
N HIS A 212 7.96 15.28 -6.14
CA HIS A 212 8.82 15.69 -5.03
C HIS A 212 9.08 14.57 -4.02
N GLN A 213 8.12 13.66 -3.82
CA GLN A 213 8.31 12.50 -2.94
C GLN A 213 9.37 11.53 -3.49
N HIS A 214 9.33 11.25 -4.80
CA HIS A 214 10.39 10.48 -5.47
C HIS A 214 11.72 11.25 -5.45
N THR A 215 11.72 12.57 -5.66
CA THR A 215 12.92 13.39 -5.54
C THR A 215 13.53 13.30 -4.13
N LEU A 216 12.72 13.34 -3.07
CA LEU A 216 13.22 13.14 -1.70
C LEU A 216 13.92 11.78 -1.56
N MET A 217 13.32 10.70 -2.07
CA MET A 217 13.94 9.37 -2.06
C MET A 217 15.32 9.36 -2.74
N LEU A 218 15.42 9.97 -3.93
CA LEU A 218 16.69 10.07 -4.68
C LEU A 218 17.73 10.91 -3.94
N LEU A 219 17.34 12.03 -3.36
CA LEU A 219 18.26 12.87 -2.60
C LEU A 219 18.71 12.23 -1.28
N LEU A 220 17.84 11.44 -0.63
CA LEU A 220 18.20 10.66 0.56
C LEU A 220 19.20 9.56 0.21
N ARG A 221 18.99 8.84 -0.90
CA ARG A 221 19.97 7.88 -1.43
C ARG A 221 21.34 8.53 -1.56
N ASP A 222 21.40 9.71 -2.17
CA ASP A 222 22.67 10.39 -2.44
C ASP A 222 23.35 10.95 -1.18
N ILE A 223 22.59 11.35 -0.16
CA ILE A 223 23.14 11.75 1.15
C ILE A 223 23.77 10.55 1.86
N VAL A 224 23.06 9.43 1.88
CA VAL A 224 23.42 8.29 2.72
C VAL A 224 24.43 7.38 2.01
N PHE A 225 24.43 7.34 0.66
CA PHE A 225 25.22 6.43 -0.15
C PHE A 225 25.87 7.13 -1.36
N PRO A 226 26.85 8.01 -1.12
CA PRO A 226 27.50 8.77 -2.20
C PRO A 226 28.28 7.91 -3.19
N THR A 227 28.54 6.63 -2.88
CA THR A 227 29.35 5.70 -3.69
C THR A 227 28.57 4.54 -4.32
N ASN A 228 27.22 4.56 -4.26
CA ASN A 228 26.28 3.56 -4.82
C ASN A 228 26.43 2.10 -4.35
N GLU A 229 25.45 1.64 -3.57
CA GLU A 229 25.03 0.23 -3.56
C GLU A 229 23.63 0.04 -2.91
N LEU A 230 22.86 1.12 -2.76
CA LEU A 230 21.56 1.04 -2.12
C LEU A 230 20.44 0.70 -3.08
N ALA A 231 19.67 -0.34 -2.75
CA ALA A 231 18.41 -0.59 -3.43
C ALA A 231 17.38 0.47 -3.05
N CYS A 232 16.98 1.31 -4.00
CA CYS A 232 15.78 2.13 -3.89
C CYS A 232 14.60 1.31 -4.44
N ILE A 233 13.63 1.00 -3.60
CA ILE A 233 12.47 0.19 -3.95
C ILE A 233 11.21 1.00 -3.70
N ALA A 234 10.27 1.01 -4.65
CA ALA A 234 9.01 1.70 -4.51
C ALA A 234 7.84 0.78 -4.89
N GLN A 235 6.73 0.93 -4.16
CA GLN A 235 5.49 0.22 -4.45
C GLN A 235 4.32 1.19 -4.35
N ASP A 236 3.59 1.31 -5.46
CA ASP A 236 2.35 2.04 -5.54
C ASP A 236 1.44 1.43 -6.62
N PRO A 237 0.15 1.15 -6.32
CA PRO A 237 -0.77 0.57 -7.29
C PRO A 237 -1.17 1.53 -8.43
N ASP A 238 -0.85 2.82 -8.33
CA ASP A 238 -1.18 3.84 -9.34
C ASP A 238 -0.06 4.04 -10.37
N TYR A 239 1.11 3.39 -10.22
CA TYR A 239 2.19 3.50 -11.20
C TYR A 239 1.78 2.97 -12.58
N THR A 240 1.90 3.85 -13.57
CA THR A 240 1.77 3.53 -15.00
C THR A 240 3.05 2.88 -15.55
N ASP A 241 2.98 2.34 -16.76
CA ASP A 241 4.17 1.81 -17.45
C ASP A 241 5.23 2.90 -17.67
N ALA A 242 4.82 4.12 -17.99
CA ALA A 242 5.72 5.26 -18.15
C ALA A 242 6.39 5.65 -16.82
N ASP A 243 5.63 5.63 -15.71
CA ASP A 243 6.20 5.85 -14.37
C ASP A 243 7.27 4.80 -14.07
N ARG A 244 6.95 3.51 -14.29
CA ARG A 244 7.86 2.40 -14.00
C ARG A 244 9.17 2.51 -14.77
N LEU A 245 9.10 2.84 -16.06
CA LEU A 245 10.29 3.04 -16.90
C LEU A 245 11.10 4.27 -16.44
N ALA A 246 10.45 5.38 -16.15
CA ALA A 246 11.13 6.59 -15.70
C ALA A 246 11.80 6.41 -14.33
N LEU A 247 11.12 5.75 -13.39
CA LEU A 247 11.64 5.43 -12.06
C LEU A 247 12.80 4.44 -12.14
N ALA A 248 12.70 3.41 -12.98
CA ALA A 248 13.79 2.47 -13.23
C ALA A 248 15.04 3.18 -13.76
N SER A 249 14.90 4.09 -14.73
CA SER A 249 16.00 4.91 -15.24
C SER A 249 16.64 5.81 -14.17
N ALA A 250 15.87 6.26 -13.17
CA ALA A 250 16.38 7.01 -12.02
C ALA A 250 17.04 6.12 -10.94
N GLY A 251 17.05 4.79 -11.13
CA GLY A 251 17.59 3.81 -10.21
C GLY A 251 16.63 3.40 -9.09
N ILE A 252 15.32 3.48 -9.33
CA ILE A 252 14.26 3.04 -8.41
C ILE A 252 13.63 1.77 -8.97
N GLY A 253 13.76 0.66 -8.26
CA GLY A 253 13.07 -0.59 -8.57
C GLY A 253 11.61 -0.51 -8.14
N VAL A 254 10.68 -0.56 -9.10
CA VAL A 254 9.25 -0.64 -8.80
C VAL A 254 8.84 -2.10 -8.66
N VAL A 255 8.19 -2.45 -7.56
CA VAL A 255 7.72 -3.82 -7.27
C VAL A 255 6.20 -3.86 -7.07
N GLU A 256 5.62 -5.03 -7.27
CA GLU A 256 4.17 -5.27 -7.08
C GLU A 256 3.83 -5.49 -5.60
N ASP A 257 2.60 -5.15 -5.20
CA ASP A 257 2.07 -5.42 -3.86
C ASP A 257 1.92 -6.93 -3.59
N PRO A 258 2.43 -7.49 -2.47
CA PRO A 258 3.04 -6.87 -1.28
C PRO A 258 4.57 -6.88 -1.23
N ARG A 259 5.27 -7.05 -2.36
CA ARG A 259 6.71 -7.34 -2.40
C ARG A 259 7.56 -6.27 -1.72
N ALA A 260 7.20 -4.98 -1.77
CA ALA A 260 7.98 -3.96 -1.06
C ALA A 260 7.93 -4.14 0.47
N PHE A 261 6.84 -4.65 1.04
CA PHE A 261 6.81 -4.95 2.48
C PHE A 261 7.83 -6.04 2.85
N LEU A 262 8.04 -7.02 1.98
CA LEU A 262 9.00 -8.09 2.18
C LEU A 262 10.46 -7.60 2.11
N GLU A 263 10.69 -6.48 1.45
CA GLU A 263 12.01 -5.84 1.39
C GLU A 263 12.35 -5.09 2.69
N VAL A 264 11.36 -4.75 3.51
CA VAL A 264 11.58 -3.98 4.75
C VAL A 264 12.27 -4.84 5.82
N ASP A 265 13.42 -4.38 6.28
CA ASP A 265 14.25 -4.97 7.33
C ASP A 265 14.80 -3.89 8.29
N GLU A 266 15.58 -4.30 9.28
CA GLU A 266 16.18 -3.41 10.28
C GLU A 266 17.25 -2.44 9.72
N GLN A 267 17.72 -2.68 8.50
CA GLN A 267 18.72 -1.89 7.80
C GLN A 267 18.08 -0.99 6.73
N SER A 268 16.74 -0.90 6.73
CA SER A 268 15.98 -0.12 5.78
C SER A 268 15.73 1.31 6.27
N ILE A 269 15.66 2.24 5.32
CA ILE A 269 14.90 3.50 5.46
C ILE A 269 13.52 3.25 4.85
N VAL A 270 12.45 3.50 5.60
CA VAL A 270 11.07 3.43 5.08
C VAL A 270 10.53 4.84 4.83
N LEU A 271 9.99 5.07 3.64
CA LEU A 271 9.28 6.29 3.28
C LEU A 271 7.80 5.96 3.05
N SER A 272 6.88 6.72 3.63
CA SER A 272 5.45 6.53 3.37
C SER A 272 4.64 7.82 3.43
N PHE A 273 3.98 8.16 2.32
CA PHE A 273 3.20 9.39 2.21
C PHE A 273 1.80 9.09 1.70
N SER A 274 0.77 9.32 2.52
CA SER A 274 -0.65 9.08 2.15
C SER A 274 -0.98 7.70 1.53
N PRO A 275 -0.46 6.57 2.05
CA PRO A 275 -0.73 5.27 1.45
C PRO A 275 -2.20 4.86 1.62
N ASN A 276 -2.72 4.11 0.64
CA ASN A 276 -4.04 3.46 0.74
C ASN A 276 -3.97 2.09 1.47
N ALA A 277 -2.99 1.92 2.35
CA ALA A 277 -2.73 0.71 3.13
C ALA A 277 -2.16 1.11 4.52
N PRO A 278 -2.31 0.27 5.56
CA PRO A 278 -1.86 0.56 6.90
C PRO A 278 -0.37 0.28 7.07
N VAL A 279 0.45 0.97 6.27
CA VAL A 279 1.91 0.85 6.23
C VAL A 279 2.51 0.96 7.64
N LYS A 280 1.99 1.87 8.48
CA LYS A 280 2.41 2.03 9.88
C LYS A 280 2.30 0.72 10.66
N GLN A 281 1.15 0.05 10.58
CA GLN A 281 0.90 -1.18 11.33
C GLN A 281 1.66 -2.35 10.73
N ILE A 282 1.67 -2.47 9.41
CA ILE A 282 2.40 -3.54 8.71
C ILE A 282 3.88 -3.45 9.06
N VAL A 283 4.51 -2.30 8.86
CA VAL A 283 5.94 -2.09 9.16
C VAL A 283 6.23 -2.34 10.64
N THR A 284 5.37 -1.88 11.55
CA THR A 284 5.49 -2.12 13.00
C THR A 284 5.34 -3.59 13.39
N GLU A 285 4.79 -4.46 12.56
CA GLU A 285 4.64 -5.88 12.91
C GLU A 285 5.64 -6.78 12.20
N ILE A 286 6.08 -6.41 11.00
CA ILE A 286 7.04 -7.21 10.23
C ILE A 286 8.50 -6.83 10.49
N SER A 287 8.78 -5.60 10.96
CA SER A 287 10.15 -5.10 11.09
C SER A 287 10.28 -3.94 12.10
N ARG A 288 11.52 -3.50 12.32
CA ARG A 288 11.87 -2.27 13.05
C ARG A 288 12.91 -1.49 12.23
N PRO A 289 12.51 -0.79 11.15
CA PRO A 289 13.45 -0.11 10.26
C PRO A 289 14.33 0.88 11.01
N ARG A 290 15.55 1.09 10.52
CA ARG A 290 16.48 2.03 11.17
C ARG A 290 15.98 3.47 11.12
N ILE A 291 15.37 3.86 10.01
CA ILE A 291 14.78 5.18 9.81
C ILE A 291 13.39 5.01 9.19
N ILE A 292 12.41 5.75 9.72
CA ILE A 292 11.08 5.85 9.12
C ILE A 292 10.80 7.34 8.88
N ILE A 293 10.33 7.67 7.67
CA ILE A 293 9.87 9.01 7.32
C ILE A 293 8.46 8.87 6.78
N TRP A 294 7.48 9.35 7.53
CA TRP A 294 6.08 9.30 7.12
C TRP A 294 5.29 10.50 7.59
N MET A 295 4.03 10.59 7.18
CA MET A 295 3.14 11.67 7.63
C MET A 295 2.65 11.44 9.07
N TYR A 296 2.72 12.49 9.91
CA TYR A 296 2.16 12.51 11.28
C TYR A 296 0.94 13.42 11.36
N GLY A 297 0.10 13.25 12.39
CA GLY A 297 -1.03 14.16 12.61
C GLY A 297 -2.39 13.59 12.21
N SER A 298 -3.43 14.18 12.80
CA SER A 298 -4.54 13.44 13.40
C SER A 298 -5.34 12.55 12.45
N ILE A 299 -5.60 11.34 12.94
CA ILE A 299 -6.84 10.59 12.74
C ILE A 299 -8.01 11.59 12.87
N ASN A 300 -8.49 12.13 11.76
CA ASN A 300 -9.80 12.74 11.77
C ASN A 300 -10.75 11.56 11.90
N PHE A 301 -11.30 11.28 13.09
CA PHE A 301 -12.21 10.14 13.29
C PHE A 301 -13.44 10.19 12.36
N ASN A 302 -13.70 11.33 11.70
CA ASN A 302 -14.72 11.49 10.67
C ASN A 302 -14.29 10.97 9.28
N TYR A 303 -13.01 10.75 9.03
CA TYR A 303 -12.47 10.11 7.83
C TYR A 303 -11.54 8.97 8.26
N PRO A 304 -11.96 7.70 8.13
CA PRO A 304 -11.08 6.58 8.46
C PRO A 304 -9.80 6.69 7.62
N SER A 305 -8.67 6.97 8.29
CA SER A 305 -7.36 6.90 7.66
C SER A 305 -7.11 5.46 7.24
N THR A 306 -6.62 5.27 6.03
CA THR A 306 -6.13 3.99 5.50
C THR A 306 -4.80 3.59 6.16
N ASP A 307 -4.11 4.55 6.76
CA ASP A 307 -2.87 4.37 7.52
C ASP A 307 -2.95 4.94 8.94
N PRO A 308 -3.76 4.32 9.82
CA PRO A 308 -3.99 4.81 11.17
C PRO A 308 -2.86 4.36 12.13
N GLU A 309 -2.46 5.27 13.02
CA GLU A 309 -1.56 4.97 14.13
C GLU A 309 -2.30 4.11 15.17
N SER A 310 -1.88 2.85 15.34
CA SER A 310 -2.44 1.94 16.36
C SER A 310 -1.71 2.08 17.70
N PRO A 311 -2.25 1.56 18.81
CA PRO A 311 -1.56 1.53 20.09
C PRO A 311 -0.16 0.88 20.03
N ARG A 312 0.02 -0.16 19.19
CA ARG A 312 1.34 -0.78 18.97
C ARG A 312 2.31 0.12 18.21
N VAL A 313 1.82 0.87 17.21
CA VAL A 313 2.64 1.86 16.49
C VAL A 313 3.09 2.96 17.44
N ASP A 314 2.18 3.56 18.21
CA ASP A 314 2.50 4.58 19.21
C ASP A 314 3.52 4.06 20.24
N LYS A 315 3.31 2.83 20.74
CA LYS A 315 4.24 2.16 21.66
C LYS A 315 5.63 2.00 21.05
N MET A 316 5.73 1.45 19.84
CA MET A 316 7.01 1.30 19.14
C MET A 316 7.72 2.65 19.01
N ILE A 317 7.02 3.69 18.55
CA ILE A 317 7.63 5.00 18.34
C ILE A 317 8.15 5.57 19.67
N ARG A 318 7.32 5.56 20.71
CA ARG A 318 7.69 6.09 22.02
C ARG A 318 8.89 5.35 22.62
N ASP A 319 8.85 4.02 22.58
CA ASP A 319 9.79 3.17 23.31
C ASP A 319 11.11 2.96 22.53
N GLU A 320 11.07 2.96 21.19
CA GLU A 320 12.21 2.55 20.36
C GLU A 320 12.79 3.67 19.46
N TYR A 321 12.06 4.76 19.20
CA TYR A 321 12.48 5.78 18.22
C TYR A 321 12.63 7.18 18.81
N GLU A 322 13.64 7.91 18.32
CA GLU A 322 13.67 9.37 18.44
C GLU A 322 12.81 9.98 17.33
N ARG A 323 11.82 10.80 17.71
CA ARG A 323 10.89 11.47 16.80
C ARG A 323 11.31 12.91 16.54
N VAL A 324 11.42 13.30 15.28
CA VAL A 324 11.65 14.68 14.83
C VAL A 324 10.57 15.10 13.84
N CYS A 325 9.72 16.04 14.24
CA CYS A 325 8.67 16.57 13.37
C CYS A 325 9.19 17.72 12.48
N ILE A 326 8.80 17.68 11.20
CA ILE A 326 9.10 18.68 10.20
C ILE A 326 7.81 19.05 9.47
N SER A 327 7.47 20.32 9.49
CA SER A 327 6.32 20.88 8.79
C SER A 327 6.74 22.04 7.91
N GLY A 328 5.92 22.39 6.92
CA GLY A 328 6.08 23.60 6.13
C GLY A 328 6.39 23.41 4.65
N ASP A 329 6.43 22.17 4.13
CA ASP A 329 6.47 21.92 2.67
C ASP A 329 5.10 21.45 2.18
N LYS A 330 4.63 22.04 1.08
CA LYS A 330 3.30 21.77 0.51
C LYS A 330 3.16 20.36 -0.07
N HIS A 331 4.26 19.68 -0.41
CA HIS A 331 4.25 18.38 -1.09
C HIS A 331 4.21 17.18 -0.11
N PHE A 332 4.46 17.41 1.18
CA PHE A 332 4.64 16.31 2.13
C PHE A 332 3.68 16.36 3.32
N GLY A 333 2.94 17.45 3.48
CA GLY A 333 2.15 17.69 4.68
C GLY A 333 3.03 17.66 5.95
N PRO A 334 2.43 17.39 7.12
CA PRO A 334 3.17 17.18 8.36
C PRO A 334 4.00 15.88 8.29
N LEU A 335 5.33 15.98 8.28
CA LEU A 335 6.26 14.84 8.29
C LEU A 335 6.90 14.60 9.65
N GLU A 336 7.10 13.34 10.00
CA GLU A 336 8.01 12.96 11.08
C GLU A 336 9.11 12.06 10.56
N ILE A 337 10.31 12.29 11.08
CA ILE A 337 11.47 11.43 10.92
C ILE A 337 11.65 10.69 12.24
N LEU A 338 11.57 9.37 12.19
CA LEU A 338 11.80 8.47 13.30
C LEU A 338 13.15 7.79 13.10
N ILE A 339 14.04 7.92 14.08
CA ILE A 339 15.37 7.29 14.05
C ILE A 339 15.43 6.28 15.19
N ARG A 340 15.65 5.00 14.85
CA ARG A 340 15.68 3.92 15.85
C ARG A 340 16.85 4.12 16.80
N ARG A 341 16.56 4.17 18.10
CA ARG A 341 17.58 4.33 19.14
C ARG A 341 18.58 3.16 19.08
N PRO A 342 19.85 3.38 19.47
CA PRO A 342 20.78 2.26 19.66
C PRO A 342 20.23 1.30 20.71
N THR A 343 20.28 0.00 20.44
CA THR A 343 20.01 -1.02 21.45
C THR A 343 21.07 -0.84 22.53
N THR A 344 20.65 -0.53 23.75
CA THR A 344 21.59 -0.52 24.88
C THR A 344 21.95 -1.99 25.17
N PRO A 345 23.24 -2.36 25.16
CA PRO A 345 23.66 -3.75 25.36
C PRO A 345 23.28 -4.31 26.72
#